data_AF-A0A9D8J201-F1
#
_entry.id   AF-A0A9D8J201-F1
#
_cell.length_a   1.000
_cell.length_b   1.000
_cell.length_c   1.000
_cell.angle_alpha   90.00
_cell.angle_beta   90.00
_cell.angle_gamma   90.00
#
_symmetry.space_group_name_H-M   'P 1'
#
loop_
_entity.id
_entity.type
_entity.pdbx_description
1 polymer ?
#
loop_
_entity_poly.entity_id
_entity_poly.type
_entity_poly.pdbx_seq_one_letter_code
_entity_poly.pdbx_strand_id
1 'polypeptide(L)'
;MTGGRSAGPQKDAQGHITTPGDMVVFAAGRPAIYGRQPLYFQDPVFQARAEIPAPGVTDTFVDDSRRDDGLGAAHVPVVGSEPQ
;
A
#
# COMPACT_ATOMS: atom_id res chain seq x y z
N MET A 1 32.25 -11.26 -12.53
CA MET A 1 31.50 -10.55 -13.59
C MET A 1 30.09 -11.12 -13.62
N THR A 2 29.20 -10.65 -12.76
CA THR A 2 27.79 -11.11 -12.75
C THR A 2 27.03 -10.26 -13.76
N GLY A 3 27.10 -10.64 -15.03
CA GLY A 3 26.22 -10.09 -16.05
C GLY A 3 24.81 -10.65 -15.84
N GLY A 4 23.82 -9.79 -15.63
CA GLY A 4 22.45 -10.26 -15.57
C GLY A 4 21.46 -9.30 -14.92
N ARG A 5 20.59 -8.75 -15.79
CA ARG A 5 19.27 -8.15 -15.48
C ARG A 5 19.32 -6.84 -14.69
N SER A 6 18.37 -5.95 -14.99
CA SER A 6 18.16 -4.69 -14.29
C SER A 6 17.94 -4.95 -12.79
N ALA A 7 18.61 -4.19 -11.93
CA ALA A 7 18.47 -4.34 -10.49
C ALA A 7 17.04 -3.94 -10.05
N GLY A 8 16.40 -4.79 -9.23
CA GLY A 8 15.12 -4.46 -8.61
C GLY A 8 15.27 -3.41 -7.50
N PRO A 9 14.16 -2.78 -7.08
CA PRO A 9 14.17 -1.85 -5.94
C PRO A 9 14.58 -2.57 -4.65
N GLN A 10 15.38 -1.90 -3.82
CA GLN A 10 15.78 -2.42 -2.51
C GLN A 10 14.78 -1.98 -1.44
N LYS A 11 14.57 -2.85 -0.44
CA LYS A 11 13.66 -2.61 0.67
C LYS A 11 14.37 -2.72 2.02
N ASP A 12 13.89 -2.00 3.02
CA ASP A 12 14.30 -2.15 4.42
C ASP A 12 13.61 -3.37 5.08
N ALA A 13 13.88 -3.59 6.37
CA ALA A 13 13.30 -4.69 7.14
C ALA A 13 11.78 -4.57 7.32
N GLN A 14 11.23 -3.36 7.18
CA GLN A 14 9.81 -3.03 7.27
C GLN A 14 9.10 -3.16 5.91
N GLY A 15 9.86 -3.42 4.84
CA GLY A 15 9.36 -3.58 3.48
C GLY A 15 9.22 -2.27 2.71
N HIS A 16 9.67 -1.14 3.25
CA HIS A 16 9.66 0.13 2.54
C HIS A 16 10.77 0.18 1.50
N ILE A 17 10.48 0.76 0.34
CA ILE A 17 11.46 0.89 -0.74
C ILE A 17 12.42 2.03 -0.43
N THR A 18 13.72 1.71 -0.31
CA THR A 18 14.78 2.68 0.01
C THR A 18 15.55 3.12 -1.23
N THR A 19 15.75 2.22 -2.19
CA THR A 19 16.55 2.46 -3.39
C THR A 19 15.74 2.18 -4.65
N PRO A 20 15.76 3.08 -5.65
CA PRO A 20 15.03 2.87 -6.90
C PRO A 20 15.59 1.68 -7.70
N GLY A 21 14.69 0.97 -8.35
CA GLY A 21 15.04 -0.08 -9.31
C GLY A 21 15.42 0.49 -10.68
N ASP A 22 16.20 -0.29 -11.41
CA ASP A 22 16.56 -0.01 -12.80
C ASP A 22 15.40 -0.39 -13.74
N MET A 23 15.21 0.42 -14.78
CA MET A 23 14.15 0.27 -15.75
C MET A 23 14.69 0.36 -17.18
N VAL A 24 14.05 -0.34 -18.12
CA VAL A 24 14.30 -0.19 -19.55
C VAL A 24 13.00 0.21 -20.24
N VAL A 25 13.01 1.36 -20.90
CA VAL A 25 11.85 1.91 -21.61
C VAL A 25 12.02 1.66 -23.10
N PHE A 26 11.00 1.06 -23.71
CA PHE A 26 10.92 0.84 -25.14
C PHE A 26 9.86 1.74 -25.75
N ALA A 27 10.27 2.58 -26.69
CA ALA A 27 9.38 3.42 -27.48
C ALA A 27 9.59 3.13 -28.96
N ALA A 28 8.51 3.06 -29.74
CA ALA A 28 8.59 2.75 -31.17
C ALA A 28 9.51 3.73 -31.91
N GLY A 29 10.37 3.19 -32.78
CA GLY A 29 11.34 3.97 -33.55
C GLY A 29 12.51 4.55 -32.73
N ARG A 30 12.67 4.15 -31.46
CA ARG A 30 13.76 4.61 -30.58
C ARG A 30 14.54 3.42 -30.02
N PRO A 31 15.87 3.55 -29.83
CA PRO A 31 16.64 2.57 -29.08
C PRO A 31 16.10 2.40 -27.66
N ALA A 32 16.43 1.27 -27.03
CA ALA A 32 16.11 1.03 -25.62
C ALA A 32 16.71 2.13 -24.73
N ILE A 33 15.88 2.72 -23.86
CA ILE A 33 16.30 3.79 -22.97
C ILE A 33 16.47 3.18 -21.57
N TYR A 34 17.67 3.30 -21.02
CA TYR A 34 17.90 2.97 -19.62
C TYR A 34 17.37 4.10 -18.73
N GLY A 35 16.63 3.75 -17.69
CA GLY A 35 16.11 4.68 -16.70
C GLY A 35 16.16 4.09 -15.29
N ARG A 36 15.80 4.91 -14.30
CA ARG A 36 15.58 4.49 -12.92
C ARG A 36 14.16 4.85 -12.52
N GLN A 37 13.51 3.98 -11.76
CA GLN A 37 12.15 4.22 -11.29
C GLN A 37 12.13 5.39 -10.29
N PRO A 38 11.45 6.51 -10.57
CA PRO A 38 11.35 7.61 -9.60
C PRO A 38 10.52 7.18 -8.40
N LEU A 39 11.01 7.47 -7.19
CA LEU A 39 10.33 7.19 -5.93
C LEU A 39 9.54 8.43 -5.53
N TYR A 40 8.25 8.48 -5.88
CA TYR A 40 7.40 9.68 -5.70
C TYR A 40 7.35 10.16 -4.24
N PHE A 41 7.49 9.27 -3.27
CA PHE A 41 7.45 9.57 -1.83
C PHE A 41 8.78 10.08 -1.27
N GLN A 42 9.89 10.02 -2.02
CA GLN A 42 11.18 10.57 -1.59
C GLN A 42 11.41 12.00 -2.13
N ASP A 43 10.72 12.38 -3.20
CA ASP A 43 10.80 13.72 -3.78
C ASP A 43 9.55 14.53 -3.36
N PRO A 44 9.69 15.68 -2.69
CA PRO A 44 8.56 16.44 -2.18
C PRO A 44 7.64 16.99 -3.28
N VAL A 45 8.19 17.27 -4.47
CA VAL A 45 7.39 17.74 -5.62
C VAL A 45 6.58 16.60 -6.19
N PHE A 46 7.17 15.41 -6.33
CA PHE A 46 6.43 14.24 -6.80
C PHE A 46 5.42 13.74 -5.79
N GLN A 47 5.73 13.83 -4.50
CA GLN A 47 4.79 13.51 -3.43
C GLN A 47 3.56 14.40 -3.53
N ALA A 48 3.75 15.73 -3.53
CA ALA A 48 2.64 16.68 -3.62
C ALA A 48 1.79 16.50 -4.90
N ARG A 49 2.38 16.02 -6.00
CA ARG A 49 1.66 15.72 -7.26
C ARG A 49 0.94 14.38 -7.25
N ALA A 50 1.42 13.41 -6.47
CA ALA A 50 0.82 12.10 -6.32
C ALA A 50 -0.27 12.08 -5.23
N GLU A 51 -0.26 13.05 -4.32
CA GLU A 51 -1.28 13.21 -3.30
C GLU A 51 -2.67 13.45 -3.92
N ILE A 52 -3.63 12.61 -3.53
CA ILE A 52 -5.04 12.73 -3.89
C ILE A 52 -5.80 12.97 -2.58
N PRO A 53 -6.72 13.95 -2.53
CA PRO A 53 -7.50 14.19 -1.33
C PRO A 53 -8.31 12.95 -0.95
N ALA A 54 -8.50 12.76 0.35
CA ALA A 54 -9.39 11.71 0.83
C ALA A 54 -10.80 11.89 0.22
N PRO A 55 -11.51 10.80 -0.11
CA PRO A 55 -12.87 10.89 -0.59
C PRO A 55 -13.75 11.58 0.46
N GLY A 56 -14.63 12.50 0.01
CA GLY A 56 -15.46 13.30 0.91
C GLY A 56 -16.56 12.49 1.62
N VAL A 57 -16.90 11.32 1.09
CA VAL A 57 -17.81 10.35 1.70
C VAL A 57 -17.17 8.98 1.57
N THR A 58 -17.16 8.22 2.66
CA THR A 58 -16.74 6.82 2.68
C THR A 58 -17.92 5.95 3.08
N ASP A 59 -17.81 4.65 2.86
CA ASP A 59 -18.80 3.71 3.38
C ASP A 59 -18.89 3.84 4.91
N THR A 60 -20.12 3.78 5.41
CA THR A 60 -20.42 3.79 6.84
C THR A 60 -20.88 2.40 7.24
N PHE A 61 -20.32 1.86 8.32
CA PHE A 61 -20.88 0.66 8.94
C PHE A 61 -22.28 0.98 9.44
N VAL A 62 -23.28 0.23 8.96
CA VAL A 62 -24.62 0.27 9.56
C VAL A 62 -24.48 -0.42 10.91
N ASP A 63 -24.68 0.35 11.98
CA ASP A 63 -24.75 -0.19 13.33
C ASP A 63 -25.99 -1.08 13.45
N ASP A 64 -25.78 -2.38 13.29
CA ASP A 64 -26.83 -3.40 13.36
C ASP A 64 -27.26 -3.71 14.80
N SER A 65 -26.61 -3.10 15.81
CA SER A 65 -26.87 -3.38 17.22
C SER A 65 -28.26 -2.95 17.71
N ARG A 66 -29.05 -2.28 16.86
CA ARG A 66 -30.46 -1.91 17.14
C ARG A 66 -31.49 -2.83 16.49
N ARG A 67 -31.11 -3.80 15.66
CA ARG A 67 -32.02 -4.86 15.21
C ARG A 67 -32.12 -5.89 16.34
N ASP A 68 -32.80 -5.49 17.41
CA ASP A 68 -33.35 -6.42 18.39
C ASP A 68 -34.80 -6.69 18.00
N ASP A 69 -34.97 -7.51 16.96
CA ASP A 69 -36.23 -8.08 16.52
C ASP A 69 -36.59 -9.37 17.29
N GLY A 70 -35.98 -9.57 18.47
CA GLY A 70 -36.46 -10.53 19.48
C GLY A 70 -36.37 -12.00 19.06
N LEU A 71 -35.53 -12.35 18.08
CA LEU A 71 -35.39 -13.72 17.58
C LEU A 71 -33.90 -14.10 17.38
N GLY A 72 -33.25 -14.58 18.44
CA GLY A 72 -32.23 -15.63 18.29
C GLY A 72 -30.84 -15.38 18.87
N ALA A 73 -30.59 -16.06 19.99
CA ALA A 73 -29.39 -16.87 20.27
C ALA A 73 -27.98 -16.20 20.34
N ALA A 74 -27.58 -15.96 21.60
CA ALA A 74 -26.26 -16.27 22.16
C ALA A 74 -25.00 -15.74 21.45
N HIS A 75 -24.71 -14.44 21.64
CA HIS A 75 -23.32 -13.99 21.79
C HIS A 75 -22.76 -14.57 23.10
N VAL A 76 -21.81 -15.49 23.00
CA VAL A 76 -21.02 -15.98 24.14
C VAL A 76 -19.86 -15.01 24.36
N PRO A 77 -19.77 -14.30 25.50
CA PRO A 77 -18.62 -13.45 25.77
C PRO A 77 -17.39 -14.33 26.03
N VAL A 78 -16.33 -14.13 25.25
CA VAL A 78 -15.02 -14.69 25.58
C VAL A 78 -14.49 -13.94 26.81
N VAL A 79 -14.55 -14.59 27.96
CA VAL A 79 -13.94 -14.11 29.21
C VAL A 79 -12.42 -14.16 29.01
N GLY A 80 -11.83 -13.00 28.77
CA GLY A 80 -10.40 -12.78 28.95
C GLY A 80 -10.12 -12.63 30.44
N SER A 81 -9.62 -13.70 31.06
CA SER A 81 -8.96 -13.65 32.35
C SER A 81 -7.61 -12.95 32.21
N GLU A 82 -7.51 -11.71 32.67
CA GLU A 82 -6.24 -11.19 33.21
C GLU A 82 -6.04 -11.74 34.62
N PRO A 83 -4.82 -12.17 34.96
CA PRO A 83 -4.32 -11.83 36.28
C PRO A 83 -2.93 -11.17 36.22
N GLN A 84 -2.66 -10.44 37.31
CA GLN A 84 -1.41 -9.77 37.63
C GLN A 84 -0.17 -10.67 37.60
#